data_AF-A0A382H7J3-F1
#
_entry.id   AF-A0A382H7J3-F1
#
_cell.length_a   1.000
_cell.length_b   1.000
_cell.length_c   1.000
_cell.angle_alpha   90.00
_cell.angle_beta   90.00
_cell.angle_gamma   90.00
#
_symmetry.space_group_name_H-M   'P 1'
#
loop_
_entity.id
_entity.type
_entity.pdbx_description
1 polymer ?
#
loop_
_entity_poly.entity_id
_entity_poly.type
_entity_poly.pdbx_seq_one_letter_code
_entity_poly.pdbx_strand_id
1 'polypeptide(L)'
;MESEVSKAQTTDRGQWTSNLGFVLAATGSAIGLGNLWKFPFITWDNRGGAFVLVYLICIIAVGLPIMMAEILIGRKTQKSAVGAMKEAFGARWGLVGAIGVLAGFVILSYYAVIAGWSLYYFGKALGWSASGFPSGLRLGDEFTSFAARGGLQIILSGLFMAATMSVVWSGIKGGIERTARILLPILFGILVLLLLSALSMEGSSEALVFIFQPNFSALGPDGVLEALGHAFFTLSLGMGAMITYGSYVAKRQSIVKASGMIVLLDTLIALFATVIMFSVIFSVPGMEEQIGGSTVGMLFISLPELFYTTVPFGRVLAPAFYIL
;
A
#
# COMPACT_ATOMS: atom_id res chain seq x y z
N MET A 1 -49.63 11.41 28.78
CA MET A 1 -48.61 12.40 28.37
C MET A 1 -47.30 11.88 28.95
N GLU A 2 -46.27 11.70 28.12
CA GLU A 2 -44.94 11.14 28.45
C GLU A 2 -44.81 9.59 28.51
N SER A 3 -44.94 8.92 27.37
CA SER A 3 -44.41 7.55 27.21
C SER A 3 -43.90 7.24 25.79
N GLU A 4 -43.32 8.23 25.11
CA GLU A 4 -42.56 8.01 23.88
C GLU A 4 -41.19 8.67 24.00
N VAL A 5 -40.37 8.12 24.90
CA VAL A 5 -38.94 8.39 24.94
C VAL A 5 -38.34 7.86 23.64
N SER A 6 -38.02 8.80 22.76
CA SER A 6 -36.94 8.79 21.77
C SER A 6 -36.42 7.38 21.41
N LYS A 7 -37.03 6.76 20.39
CA LYS A 7 -36.28 5.82 19.55
C LYS A 7 -35.16 6.63 18.92
N ALA A 8 -33.98 6.61 19.55
CA ALA A 8 -32.75 7.02 18.89
C ALA A 8 -32.74 6.34 17.52
N GLN A 9 -32.78 7.14 16.45
CA GLN A 9 -32.64 6.64 15.10
C GLN A 9 -31.32 5.86 15.07
N THR A 10 -31.38 4.53 15.14
CA THR A 10 -30.26 3.68 14.80
C THR A 10 -30.07 3.89 13.31
N THR A 11 -29.28 4.89 12.95
CA THR A 11 -28.70 5.00 11.61
C THR A 11 -28.07 3.64 11.34
N ASP A 12 -28.67 2.90 10.41
CA ASP A 12 -28.22 1.55 10.09
C ASP A 12 -26.77 1.68 9.62
N ARG A 13 -25.83 1.23 10.47
CA ARG A 13 -24.40 1.51 10.36
C ARG A 13 -23.82 0.94 9.06
N GLY A 14 -24.59 0.10 8.36
CA GLY A 14 -24.14 -0.65 7.21
C GLY A 14 -23.34 -1.86 7.62
N GLN A 15 -23.19 -2.80 6.69
CA GLN A 15 -22.36 -4.00 6.79
C GLN A 15 -21.76 -4.24 5.40
N TRP A 16 -20.67 -4.99 5.32
CA TRP A 16 -20.16 -5.45 4.03
C TRP A 16 -21.22 -6.27 3.29
N THR A 17 -21.37 -6.09 1.98
CA THR A 17 -22.39 -6.85 1.23
C THR A 17 -22.00 -8.33 1.07
N SER A 18 -20.71 -8.66 1.11
CA SER A 18 -20.22 -10.05 1.01
C SER A 18 -18.85 -10.23 1.69
N ASN A 19 -18.44 -11.49 1.90
CA ASN A 19 -17.09 -11.82 2.36
C ASN A 19 -16.02 -11.28 1.41
N LEU A 20 -16.28 -11.39 0.10
CA LEU A 20 -15.36 -10.89 -0.93
C LEU A 20 -15.25 -9.35 -0.85
N GLY A 21 -16.35 -8.66 -0.59
CA GLY A 21 -16.35 -7.21 -0.38
C GLY A 21 -15.48 -6.78 0.79
N PHE A 22 -15.61 -7.47 1.93
CA PHE A 22 -14.73 -7.25 3.08
C PHE A 22 -13.26 -7.52 2.75
N VAL A 23 -12.96 -8.70 2.17
CA VAL A 23 -11.58 -9.08 1.83
C VAL A 23 -10.98 -8.07 0.88
N LEU A 24 -11.66 -7.69 -0.20
CA LEU A 24 -11.13 -6.71 -1.17
C LEU A 24 -10.95 -5.33 -0.53
N ALA A 25 -11.88 -4.86 0.31
CA ALA A 25 -11.72 -3.60 1.00
C ALA A 25 -10.52 -3.62 1.97
N ALA A 26 -10.41 -4.66 2.81
CA ALA A 26 -9.31 -4.80 3.76
C ALA A 26 -7.96 -4.99 3.03
N THR A 27 -7.98 -5.72 1.92
CA THR A 27 -6.81 -5.90 1.04
C THR A 27 -6.41 -4.58 0.40
N GLY A 28 -7.37 -3.73 -0.01
CA GLY A 28 -7.07 -2.39 -0.53
C GLY A 28 -6.65 -1.38 0.54
N SER A 29 -6.89 -1.68 1.82
CA SER A 29 -6.26 -0.94 2.92
C SER A 29 -4.82 -1.39 3.15
N ALA A 30 -4.54 -2.69 3.03
CA ALA A 30 -3.19 -3.24 3.21
C ALA A 30 -2.27 -2.88 2.03
N ILE A 31 -2.73 -3.14 0.80
CA ILE A 31 -2.00 -2.82 -0.40
C ILE A 31 -1.99 -1.32 -0.62
N GLY A 32 -0.80 -0.78 -0.78
CA GLY A 32 -0.66 0.51 -1.43
C GLY A 32 0.79 0.82 -1.74
N LEU A 33 1.07 2.10 -1.62
CA LEU A 33 2.38 2.72 -1.69
C LEU A 33 3.49 1.92 -0.95
N GLY A 34 3.18 1.31 0.20
CA GLY A 34 4.11 0.46 0.94
C GLY A 34 4.66 -0.73 0.13
N ASN A 35 3.79 -1.48 -0.54
CA ASN A 35 4.16 -2.69 -1.28
C ASN A 35 4.89 -2.36 -2.58
N LEU A 36 4.46 -1.28 -3.26
CA LEU A 36 4.97 -0.95 -4.59
C LEU A 36 6.36 -0.34 -4.57
N TRP A 37 6.78 0.28 -3.46
CA TRP A 37 8.09 0.95 -3.40
C TRP A 37 8.86 0.77 -2.11
N LYS A 38 8.18 0.79 -0.95
CA LYS A 38 8.89 0.77 0.33
C LYS A 38 9.49 -0.60 0.54
N PHE A 39 8.71 -1.65 0.26
CA PHE A 39 9.17 -3.02 0.37
C PHE A 39 10.36 -3.34 -0.57
N PRO A 40 10.33 -3.01 -1.89
CA PRO A 40 11.52 -3.12 -2.74
C PRO A 40 12.73 -2.36 -2.20
N PHE A 41 12.55 -1.11 -1.75
CA PHE A 41 13.63 -0.28 -1.24
C PHE A 41 14.29 -0.86 0.02
N ILE A 42 13.52 -1.22 1.03
CA ILE A 42 14.08 -1.79 2.27
C ILE A 42 14.65 -3.20 2.02
N THR A 43 14.14 -3.94 1.03
CA THR A 43 14.74 -5.20 0.59
C THR A 43 16.12 -4.96 -0.01
N TRP A 44 16.29 -3.91 -0.80
CA TRP A 44 17.59 -3.51 -1.35
C TRP A 44 18.58 -3.13 -0.23
N ASP A 45 18.14 -2.24 0.67
CA ASP A 45 18.98 -1.73 1.77
C ASP A 45 19.44 -2.85 2.72
N ASN A 46 18.55 -3.81 2.98
CA ASN A 46 18.84 -4.99 3.81
C ASN A 46 19.39 -6.20 3.02
N ARG A 47 19.95 -5.97 1.83
CA ARG A 47 20.73 -6.96 1.07
C ARG A 47 19.95 -8.20 0.63
N GLY A 48 18.67 -8.06 0.32
CA GLY A 48 17.91 -9.04 -0.45
C GLY A 48 17.31 -10.19 0.37
N GLY A 49 17.51 -11.43 -0.08
CA GLY A 49 16.62 -12.54 0.26
C GLY A 49 16.54 -12.96 1.73
N ALA A 50 17.56 -12.70 2.55
CA ALA A 50 17.47 -12.97 3.99
C ALA A 50 16.45 -12.04 4.67
N PHE A 51 16.43 -10.76 4.27
CA PHE A 51 15.43 -9.81 4.73
C PHE A 51 14.03 -10.24 4.30
N VAL A 52 13.85 -10.62 3.03
CA VAL A 52 12.55 -11.09 2.51
C VAL A 52 12.03 -12.27 3.32
N LEU A 53 12.89 -13.25 3.61
CA LEU A 53 12.50 -14.43 4.39
C LEU A 53 12.09 -14.07 5.83
N VAL A 54 12.87 -13.21 6.51
CA VAL A 54 12.53 -12.73 7.86
C VAL A 54 11.21 -11.95 7.84
N TYR A 55 11.01 -11.09 6.85
CA TYR A 55 9.75 -10.37 6.64
C TYR A 55 8.56 -11.34 6.48
N LEU A 56 8.68 -12.38 5.64
CA LEU A 56 7.63 -13.39 5.46
C LEU A 56 7.31 -14.13 6.77
N ILE A 57 8.34 -14.43 7.58
CA ILE A 57 8.16 -15.01 8.91
C ILE A 57 7.41 -14.02 9.83
N CYS A 58 7.80 -12.74 9.86
CA CYS A 58 7.10 -11.71 10.64
C CYS A 58 5.63 -11.57 10.22
N ILE A 59 5.34 -11.61 8.92
CA ILE A 59 3.97 -11.55 8.38
C ILE A 59 3.13 -12.72 8.90
N ILE A 60 3.65 -13.95 8.85
CA ILE A 60 2.90 -15.15 9.25
C ILE A 60 2.81 -15.27 10.78
N ALA A 61 3.91 -15.05 11.49
CA ALA A 61 4.01 -15.30 12.93
C ALA A 61 3.45 -14.14 13.78
N VAL A 62 3.45 -12.91 13.26
CA VAL A 62 3.05 -11.71 14.01
C VAL A 62 1.91 -10.99 13.31
N GLY A 63 2.08 -10.63 12.03
CA GLY A 63 1.11 -9.85 11.27
C GLY A 63 -0.27 -10.52 11.18
N LEU A 64 -0.30 -11.79 10.77
CA LEU A 64 -1.52 -12.55 10.59
C LEU A 64 -2.31 -12.74 11.91
N PRO A 65 -1.70 -13.19 13.04
CA PRO A 65 -2.39 -13.25 14.33
C PRO A 65 -2.94 -11.89 14.81
N ILE A 66 -2.17 -10.81 14.65
CA ILE A 66 -2.60 -9.46 15.04
C ILE A 66 -3.77 -8.99 14.17
N MET A 67 -3.72 -9.23 12.86
CA MET A 67 -4.84 -8.93 11.96
C MET A 67 -6.11 -9.66 12.40
N MET A 68 -6.01 -10.95 12.73
CA MET A 68 -7.16 -11.71 13.23
C MET A 68 -7.69 -11.11 14.54
N ALA A 69 -6.82 -10.69 15.45
CA ALA A 69 -7.20 -10.07 16.71
C ALA A 69 -7.92 -8.73 16.49
N GLU A 70 -7.39 -7.84 15.64
CA GLU A 70 -8.02 -6.56 15.34
C GLU A 70 -9.40 -6.72 14.71
N ILE A 71 -9.52 -7.59 13.69
CA ILE A 71 -10.81 -7.88 13.05
C ILE A 71 -11.80 -8.47 14.07
N LEU A 72 -11.34 -9.36 14.96
CA LEU A 72 -12.18 -9.96 16.00
C LEU A 72 -12.69 -8.93 17.01
N ILE A 73 -11.81 -8.04 17.49
CA ILE A 73 -12.17 -6.95 18.41
C ILE A 73 -13.21 -6.03 17.76
N GLY A 74 -12.94 -5.60 16.51
CA GLY A 74 -13.86 -4.79 15.72
C GLY A 74 -15.22 -5.45 15.58
N ARG A 75 -15.23 -6.72 15.13
CA ARG A 75 -16.45 -7.48 14.91
C ARG A 75 -17.26 -7.69 16.18
N LYS A 76 -16.61 -7.98 17.30
CA LYS A 76 -17.28 -8.25 18.58
C LYS A 76 -17.95 -7.00 19.14
N THR A 77 -17.25 -5.86 19.07
CA THR A 77 -17.72 -4.60 19.67
C THR A 77 -18.59 -3.78 18.75
N GLN A 78 -18.50 -3.97 17.42
CA GLN A 78 -19.17 -3.15 16.42
C GLN A 78 -18.94 -1.65 16.68
N LYS A 79 -17.72 -1.26 17.07
CA LYS A 79 -17.32 0.13 17.40
C LYS A 79 -16.07 0.55 16.63
N SER A 80 -15.84 1.86 16.53
CA SER A 80 -14.58 2.41 16.00
C SER A 80 -13.41 2.10 16.95
N ALA A 81 -12.17 2.19 16.47
CA ALA A 81 -10.96 1.77 17.20
C ALA A 81 -10.93 2.15 18.69
N VAL A 82 -11.13 3.42 19.03
CA VAL A 82 -11.13 3.90 20.42
C VAL A 82 -12.24 3.24 21.26
N GLY A 83 -13.47 3.20 20.73
CA GLY A 83 -14.62 2.63 21.43
C GLY A 83 -14.52 1.12 21.58
N ALA A 84 -13.98 0.45 20.56
CA ALA A 84 -13.77 -0.99 20.53
C ALA A 84 -12.75 -1.41 21.60
N MET A 85 -11.61 -0.71 21.70
CA MET A 85 -10.60 -1.01 22.72
C MET A 85 -11.12 -0.75 24.14
N LYS A 86 -11.90 0.33 24.35
CA LYS A 86 -12.55 0.61 25.65
C LYS A 86 -13.49 -0.50 26.09
N GLU A 87 -14.30 -1.01 25.18
CA GLU A 87 -15.28 -2.06 25.48
C GLU A 87 -14.63 -3.43 25.67
N ALA A 88 -13.64 -3.77 24.84
CA ALA A 88 -13.00 -5.08 24.89
C ALA A 88 -12.11 -5.27 26.12
N PHE A 89 -11.42 -4.21 26.57
CA PHE A 89 -10.35 -4.34 27.58
C PHE A 89 -10.43 -3.31 28.72
N GLY A 90 -11.40 -2.39 28.69
CA GLY A 90 -11.63 -1.38 29.72
C GLY A 90 -11.19 0.03 29.33
N ALA A 91 -11.62 1.02 30.10
CA ALA A 91 -11.55 2.44 29.73
C ALA A 91 -10.14 2.94 29.36
N ARG A 92 -9.08 2.46 30.05
CA ARG A 92 -7.69 2.85 29.82
C ARG A 92 -7.17 2.40 28.45
N TRP A 93 -7.65 1.27 27.93
CA TRP A 93 -7.25 0.76 26.62
C TRP A 93 -7.80 1.60 25.46
N GLY A 94 -8.74 2.50 25.74
CA GLY A 94 -9.12 3.55 24.80
C GLY A 94 -7.93 4.43 24.36
N LEU A 95 -6.90 4.57 25.20
CA LEU A 95 -5.67 5.29 24.83
C LEU A 95 -4.91 4.58 23.70
N VAL A 96 -4.84 3.24 23.72
CA VAL A 96 -4.21 2.46 22.64
C VAL A 96 -4.97 2.67 21.33
N GLY A 97 -6.31 2.63 21.38
CA GLY A 97 -7.13 2.96 20.22
C GLY A 97 -6.93 4.40 19.73
N ALA A 98 -6.72 5.36 20.63
CA ALA A 98 -6.47 6.76 20.28
C ALA A 98 -5.10 6.98 19.64
N ILE A 99 -4.06 6.29 20.14
CA ILE A 99 -2.73 6.26 19.52
C ILE A 99 -2.84 5.70 18.10
N GLY A 100 -3.62 4.63 17.89
CA GLY A 100 -3.84 4.08 16.55
C GLY A 100 -4.50 5.08 15.60
N VAL A 101 -5.53 5.80 16.06
CA VAL A 101 -6.17 6.86 15.27
C VAL A 101 -5.19 8.00 14.94
N LEU A 102 -4.37 8.41 15.90
CA LEU A 102 -3.32 9.41 15.67
C LEU A 102 -2.29 8.93 14.65
N ALA A 103 -1.86 7.66 14.74
CA ALA A 103 -0.95 7.06 13.76
C ALA A 103 -1.57 7.10 12.36
N GLY A 104 -2.85 6.74 12.22
CA GLY A 104 -3.56 6.84 10.94
C GLY A 104 -3.64 8.27 10.39
N PHE A 105 -3.86 9.26 11.25
CA PHE A 105 -3.84 10.68 10.87
C PHE A 105 -2.46 11.12 10.36
N VAL A 106 -1.39 10.74 11.06
CA VAL A 106 -0.02 11.07 10.65
C VAL A 106 0.34 10.37 9.34
N ILE A 107 0.00 9.08 9.18
CA ILE A 107 0.25 8.33 7.94
C ILE A 107 -0.45 8.98 6.76
N LEU A 108 -1.74 9.31 6.91
CA LEU A 108 -2.53 9.91 5.84
C LEU A 108 -1.95 11.27 5.38
N SER A 109 -1.35 12.04 6.30
CA SER A 109 -0.83 13.37 5.98
C SER A 109 0.27 13.35 4.91
N TYR A 110 1.24 12.43 5.00
CA TYR A 110 2.28 12.30 3.98
C TYR A 110 1.86 11.40 2.82
N TYR A 111 0.96 10.44 3.02
CA TYR A 111 0.38 9.64 1.93
C TYR A 111 -0.31 10.53 0.89
N ALA A 112 -1.03 11.56 1.32
CA ALA A 112 -1.69 12.49 0.43
C ALA A 112 -0.72 13.21 -0.51
N VAL A 113 0.48 13.56 0.00
CA VAL A 113 1.53 14.20 -0.78
C VAL A 113 2.06 13.26 -1.84
N ILE A 114 2.44 12.03 -1.46
CA ILE A 114 3.05 11.09 -2.40
C ILE A 114 2.03 10.62 -3.45
N ALA A 115 0.77 10.40 -3.07
CA ALA A 115 -0.29 10.09 -4.03
C ALA A 115 -0.55 11.26 -5.01
N GLY A 116 -0.42 12.51 -4.54
CA GLY A 116 -0.43 13.69 -5.40
C GLY A 116 0.70 13.69 -6.44
N TRP A 117 1.90 13.21 -6.06
CA TRP A 117 3.01 13.04 -7.01
C TRP A 117 2.70 11.99 -8.08
N SER A 118 2.06 10.87 -7.71
CA SER A 118 1.60 9.87 -8.68
C SER A 118 0.65 10.46 -9.71
N LEU A 119 -0.30 11.31 -9.30
CA LEU A 119 -1.20 12.01 -10.24
C LEU A 119 -0.44 12.91 -11.22
N TYR A 120 0.58 13.63 -10.74
CA TYR A 120 1.42 14.48 -11.59
C TYR A 120 2.21 13.64 -12.61
N TYR A 121 2.84 12.56 -12.16
CA TYR A 121 3.63 11.69 -13.02
C TYR A 121 2.78 10.86 -13.97
N PHE A 122 1.55 10.51 -13.61
CA PHE A 122 0.58 9.92 -14.54
C PHE A 122 0.32 10.84 -15.74
N GLY A 123 0.09 12.14 -15.49
CA GLY A 123 -0.09 13.13 -16.56
C GLY A 123 1.16 13.29 -17.43
N LYS A 124 2.35 13.33 -16.82
CA LYS A 124 3.63 13.38 -17.55
C LYS A 124 3.85 12.14 -18.40
N ALA A 125 3.58 10.95 -17.85
CA ALA A 125 3.70 9.68 -18.54
C ALA A 125 2.76 9.63 -19.76
N LEU A 126 1.51 10.04 -19.63
CA LEU A 126 0.60 10.15 -20.79
C LEU A 126 1.16 11.08 -21.87
N GLY A 127 1.71 12.23 -21.47
CA GLY A 127 2.37 13.17 -22.38
C GLY A 127 3.53 12.52 -23.14
N TRP A 128 4.47 11.91 -22.41
CA TRP A 128 5.64 11.23 -22.99
C TRP A 128 5.28 10.02 -23.85
N SER A 129 4.20 9.31 -23.54
CA SER A 129 3.70 8.22 -24.37
C SER A 129 3.18 8.70 -25.72
N ALA A 130 2.65 9.93 -25.79
CA ALA A 130 2.14 10.53 -27.02
C ALA A 130 3.23 11.25 -27.83
N SER A 131 4.11 12.02 -27.19
CA SER A 131 5.12 12.84 -27.86
C SER A 131 6.51 12.20 -27.94
N GLY A 132 6.73 11.08 -27.25
CA GLY A 132 8.05 10.49 -27.04
C GLY A 132 8.72 11.03 -25.77
N PHE A 133 9.58 10.21 -25.16
CA PHE A 133 10.36 10.65 -24.01
C PHE A 133 11.40 11.70 -24.43
N PRO A 134 11.48 12.88 -23.77
CA PRO A 134 12.36 13.94 -24.21
C PRO A 134 13.85 13.57 -24.07
N SER A 135 14.65 13.83 -25.10
CA SER A 135 16.09 13.59 -25.06
C SER A 135 16.79 14.58 -24.12
N GLY A 136 17.70 14.07 -23.28
CA GLY A 136 18.49 14.89 -22.36
C GLY A 136 17.73 15.41 -21.12
N LEU A 137 16.51 14.91 -20.87
CA LEU A 137 15.74 15.28 -19.68
C LEU A 137 16.43 14.79 -18.42
N ARG A 138 16.77 15.71 -17.52
CA ARG A 138 17.32 15.39 -16.19
C ARG A 138 16.17 15.29 -15.20
N LEU A 139 15.63 14.08 -15.00
CA LEU A 139 14.47 13.85 -14.13
C LEU A 139 14.69 14.29 -12.67
N GLY A 140 15.94 14.30 -12.18
CA GLY A 140 16.27 14.81 -10.85
C GLY A 140 16.02 16.31 -10.70
N ASP A 141 16.37 17.10 -11.72
CA ASP A 141 16.16 18.55 -11.73
C ASP A 141 14.66 18.87 -11.90
N GLU A 142 13.98 18.11 -12.76
CA GLU A 142 12.52 18.20 -12.93
C GLU A 142 11.78 17.89 -11.62
N PHE A 143 12.15 16.80 -10.94
CA PHE A 143 11.54 16.43 -9.66
C PHE A 143 11.81 17.49 -8.59
N THR A 144 13.04 18.01 -8.51
CA THR A 144 13.41 19.05 -7.54
C THR A 144 12.61 20.34 -7.77
N SER A 145 12.48 20.77 -9.03
CA SER A 145 11.65 21.90 -9.43
C SER A 145 10.18 21.66 -9.11
N PHE A 146 9.66 20.47 -9.40
CA PHE A 146 8.30 20.06 -9.05
C PHE A 146 8.05 20.09 -7.54
N ALA A 147 8.93 19.48 -6.74
CA ALA A 147 8.82 19.40 -5.30
C ALA A 147 8.87 20.78 -4.63
N ALA A 148 9.63 21.72 -5.19
CA ALA A 148 9.71 23.10 -4.70
C ALA A 148 8.43 23.93 -4.94
N ARG A 149 7.53 23.49 -5.82
CA ARG A 149 6.29 24.23 -6.16
C ARG A 149 5.20 24.01 -5.11
N GLY A 150 5.32 24.67 -3.96
CA GLY A 150 4.39 24.52 -2.82
C GLY A 150 2.91 24.64 -3.18
N GLY A 151 2.53 25.60 -4.04
CA GLY A 151 1.14 25.75 -4.49
C GLY A 151 0.62 24.52 -5.27
N LEU A 152 1.46 23.92 -6.12
CA LEU A 152 1.11 22.71 -6.86
C LEU A 152 1.00 21.50 -5.93
N GLN A 153 1.88 21.40 -4.93
CA GLN A 153 1.84 20.33 -3.92
C GLN A 153 0.53 20.36 -3.12
N ILE A 154 0.06 21.54 -2.72
CA ILE A 154 -1.22 21.72 -2.03
C ILE A 154 -2.39 21.33 -2.95
N ILE A 155 -2.37 21.74 -4.22
CA ILE A 155 -3.43 21.40 -5.18
C ILE A 155 -3.50 19.88 -5.38
N LEU A 156 -2.39 19.22 -5.65
CA LEU A 156 -2.36 17.77 -5.91
C LEU A 156 -2.79 16.97 -4.69
N SER A 157 -2.27 17.32 -3.51
CA SER A 157 -2.66 16.69 -2.24
C SER A 157 -4.14 16.95 -1.93
N GLY A 158 -4.63 18.16 -2.18
CA GLY A 158 -6.03 18.54 -2.02
C GLY A 158 -6.97 17.77 -2.95
N LEU A 159 -6.59 17.58 -4.21
CA LEU A 159 -7.34 16.76 -5.17
C LEU A 159 -7.41 15.30 -4.72
N PHE A 160 -6.29 14.73 -4.27
CA PHE A 160 -6.26 13.36 -3.75
C PHE A 160 -7.12 13.21 -2.48
N MET A 161 -7.04 14.18 -1.55
CA MET A 161 -7.86 14.19 -0.35
C MET A 161 -9.35 14.34 -0.67
N ALA A 162 -9.72 15.19 -1.63
CA ALA A 162 -11.10 15.32 -2.08
C ALA A 162 -11.63 14.00 -2.68
N ALA A 163 -10.82 13.32 -3.49
CA ALA A 163 -11.16 11.99 -4.02
C ALA A 163 -11.35 10.97 -2.87
N THR A 164 -10.43 10.92 -1.92
CA THR A 164 -10.52 10.05 -0.74
C THR A 164 -11.78 10.32 0.08
N MET A 165 -12.08 11.59 0.36
CA MET A 165 -13.28 12.00 1.09
C MET A 165 -14.56 11.66 0.33
N SER A 166 -14.59 11.76 -1.00
CA SER A 166 -15.78 11.40 -1.79
C SER A 166 -16.10 9.90 -1.70
N VAL A 167 -15.09 9.04 -1.69
CA VAL A 167 -15.24 7.59 -1.47
C VAL A 167 -15.73 7.32 -0.05
N VAL A 168 -15.14 7.94 0.96
CA VAL A 168 -15.54 7.75 2.36
C VAL A 168 -16.96 8.27 2.63
N TRP A 169 -17.33 9.41 2.06
CA TRP A 169 -18.66 10.01 2.20
C TRP A 169 -19.74 9.13 1.55
N SER A 170 -19.41 8.42 0.47
CA SER A 170 -20.29 7.43 -0.16
C SER A 170 -20.54 6.17 0.70
N GLY A 171 -19.93 6.10 1.90
CA GLY A 171 -20.13 5.05 2.89
C GLY A 171 -19.47 3.72 2.53
N ILE A 172 -19.72 2.71 3.38
CA ILE A 172 -19.07 1.39 3.26
C ILE A 172 -19.43 0.68 1.96
N LYS A 173 -20.73 0.48 1.69
CA LYS A 173 -21.20 -0.26 0.51
C LYS A 173 -21.05 0.53 -0.79
N GLY A 174 -21.48 1.79 -0.78
CA GLY A 174 -21.54 2.64 -1.97
C GLY A 174 -20.20 3.24 -2.38
N GLY A 175 -19.29 3.43 -1.42
CA GLY A 175 -17.96 4.00 -1.61
C GLY A 175 -16.86 2.96 -1.55
N ILE A 176 -16.45 2.58 -0.34
CA ILE A 176 -15.24 1.78 -0.09
C ILE A 176 -15.31 0.42 -0.79
N GLU A 177 -16.38 -0.35 -0.55
CA GLU A 177 -16.53 -1.70 -1.10
C GLU A 177 -16.63 -1.69 -2.63
N ARG A 178 -17.40 -0.74 -3.19
CA ARG A 178 -17.55 -0.58 -4.64
C ARG A 178 -16.22 -0.23 -5.30
N THR A 179 -15.48 0.70 -4.71
CA THR A 179 -14.18 1.14 -5.23
C THR A 179 -13.17 0.01 -5.20
N ALA A 180 -13.05 -0.69 -4.06
CA ALA A 180 -12.13 -1.83 -3.92
C ALA A 180 -12.44 -2.97 -4.89
N ARG A 181 -13.74 -3.26 -5.14
CA ARG A 181 -14.16 -4.30 -6.10
C ARG A 181 -13.75 -4.02 -7.54
N ILE A 182 -13.59 -2.74 -7.91
CA ILE A 182 -13.23 -2.34 -9.27
C ILE A 182 -11.72 -2.14 -9.37
N LEU A 183 -11.14 -1.38 -8.45
CA LEU A 183 -9.74 -0.96 -8.54
C LEU A 183 -8.77 -2.09 -8.21
N LEU A 184 -9.06 -3.00 -7.27
CA LEU A 184 -8.10 -4.05 -6.94
C LEU A 184 -7.88 -5.06 -8.08
N PRO A 185 -8.91 -5.56 -8.78
CA PRO A 185 -8.68 -6.42 -9.94
C PRO A 185 -7.90 -5.70 -11.05
N ILE A 186 -8.16 -4.41 -11.27
CA ILE A 186 -7.41 -3.59 -12.23
C ILE A 186 -5.95 -3.48 -11.80
N LEU A 187 -5.71 -3.19 -10.52
CA LEU A 187 -4.37 -3.09 -9.93
C LEU A 187 -3.60 -4.39 -10.12
N PHE A 188 -4.21 -5.52 -9.77
CA PHE A 188 -3.60 -6.82 -9.93
C PHE A 188 -3.29 -7.13 -11.41
N GLY A 189 -4.21 -6.80 -12.31
CA GLY A 189 -4.01 -6.98 -13.76
C GLY A 189 -2.83 -6.18 -14.29
N ILE A 190 -2.74 -4.89 -13.94
CA ILE A 190 -1.62 -4.02 -14.32
C ILE A 190 -0.30 -4.56 -13.76
N LEU A 191 -0.29 -4.96 -12.49
CA LEU A 191 0.90 -5.49 -11.83
C LEU A 191 1.39 -6.79 -12.49
N VAL A 192 0.48 -7.68 -12.89
CA VAL A 192 0.85 -8.89 -13.64
C VAL A 192 1.43 -8.54 -15.01
N LEU A 193 0.87 -7.57 -15.73
CA LEU A 193 1.43 -7.13 -17.02
C LEU A 193 2.85 -6.55 -16.85
N LEU A 194 3.06 -5.75 -15.81
CA LEU A 194 4.39 -5.23 -15.44
C LEU A 194 5.35 -6.37 -15.12
N LEU A 195 4.91 -7.36 -14.32
CA LEU A 195 5.72 -8.51 -13.96
C LEU A 195 6.14 -9.32 -15.17
N LEU A 196 5.22 -9.62 -16.10
CA LEU A 196 5.53 -10.36 -17.32
C LEU A 196 6.52 -9.61 -18.21
N SER A 197 6.37 -8.29 -18.32
CA SER A 197 7.33 -7.44 -19.03
C SER A 197 8.71 -7.48 -18.35
N ALA A 198 8.75 -7.31 -17.02
CA ALA A 198 9.97 -7.33 -16.23
C ALA A 198 10.72 -8.68 -16.26
N LEU A 199 10.00 -9.80 -16.27
CA LEU A 199 10.59 -11.14 -16.39
C LEU A 199 11.18 -11.42 -17.77
N SER A 200 10.85 -10.62 -18.78
CA SER A 200 11.44 -10.71 -20.12
C SER A 200 12.74 -9.90 -20.25
N MET A 201 13.13 -9.17 -19.21
CA MET A 201 14.32 -8.31 -19.20
C MET A 201 15.58 -9.11 -18.81
N GLU A 202 16.75 -8.64 -19.25
CA GLU A 202 18.03 -9.31 -19.02
C GLU A 202 18.35 -9.45 -17.52
N GLY A 203 18.11 -8.41 -16.70
CA GLY A 203 18.38 -8.43 -15.26
C GLY A 203 17.36 -9.21 -14.41
N SER A 204 16.39 -9.89 -15.02
CA SER A 204 15.36 -10.62 -14.27
C SER A 204 15.92 -11.83 -13.51
N SER A 205 16.97 -12.47 -14.04
CA SER A 205 17.58 -13.64 -13.40
C SER A 205 18.29 -13.25 -12.10
N GLU A 206 19.02 -12.15 -12.15
CA GLU A 206 19.71 -11.51 -11.03
C GLU A 206 18.71 -11.02 -9.98
N ALA A 207 17.59 -10.45 -10.42
CA ALA A 207 16.50 -10.05 -9.53
C ALA A 207 15.96 -11.22 -8.71
N LEU A 208 15.67 -12.35 -9.37
CA LEU A 208 15.15 -13.54 -8.69
C LEU A 208 16.19 -14.11 -7.71
N VAL A 209 17.47 -14.15 -8.11
CA VAL A 209 18.56 -14.58 -7.22
C VAL A 209 18.65 -13.67 -6.00
N PHE A 210 18.66 -12.35 -6.20
CA PHE A 210 18.75 -11.38 -5.11
C PHE A 210 17.58 -11.50 -4.11
N ILE A 211 16.37 -11.75 -4.59
CA ILE A 211 15.15 -11.85 -3.77
C ILE A 211 15.03 -13.19 -3.06
N PHE A 212 15.36 -14.29 -3.75
CA PHE A 212 15.02 -15.64 -3.28
C PHE A 212 16.23 -16.47 -2.80
N GLN A 213 17.46 -15.97 -2.94
CA GLN A 213 18.65 -16.62 -2.38
C GLN A 213 19.07 -15.92 -1.06
N PRO A 214 18.70 -16.45 0.11
CA PRO A 214 18.94 -15.79 1.38
C PRO A 214 20.43 -15.80 1.76
N ASN A 215 20.98 -14.62 2.06
CA ASN A 215 22.29 -14.46 2.65
C ASN A 215 22.20 -13.85 4.07
N PHE A 216 22.16 -14.71 5.09
CA PHE A 216 22.02 -14.26 6.48
C PHE A 216 23.24 -13.51 7.01
N SER A 217 24.42 -13.65 6.42
CA SER A 217 25.59 -12.88 6.86
C SER A 217 25.50 -11.40 6.50
N ALA A 218 24.61 -11.05 5.56
CA ALA A 218 24.39 -9.68 5.12
C ALA A 218 23.25 -8.97 5.89
N LEU A 219 22.49 -9.71 6.71
CA LEU A 219 21.35 -9.17 7.47
C LEU A 219 21.77 -8.77 8.89
N GLY A 220 21.69 -7.47 9.18
CA GLY A 220 21.93 -6.94 10.52
C GLY A 220 20.68 -7.02 11.43
N PRO A 221 20.84 -6.81 12.76
CA PRO A 221 19.72 -6.73 13.71
C PRO A 221 18.70 -5.65 13.35
N ASP A 222 19.16 -4.52 12.82
CA ASP A 222 18.30 -3.41 12.39
C ASP A 222 17.36 -3.85 11.26
N GLY A 223 17.84 -4.70 10.34
CA GLY A 223 17.02 -5.27 9.26
C GLY A 223 15.92 -6.21 9.75
N VAL A 224 16.16 -6.95 10.85
CA VAL A 224 15.12 -7.77 11.49
C VAL A 224 14.03 -6.89 12.11
N LEU A 225 14.44 -5.80 12.78
CA LEU A 225 13.49 -4.84 13.35
C LEU A 225 12.71 -4.11 12.25
N GLU A 226 13.36 -3.77 11.13
CA GLU A 226 12.71 -3.16 9.98
C GLU A 226 11.72 -4.11 9.31
N ALA A 227 12.05 -5.39 9.15
CA ALA A 227 11.14 -6.41 8.64
C ALA A 227 9.88 -6.54 9.50
N LEU A 228 10.04 -6.56 10.83
CA LEU A 228 8.93 -6.58 11.78
C LEU A 228 8.09 -5.29 11.69
N GLY A 229 8.72 -4.12 11.70
CA GLY A 229 8.02 -2.84 11.60
C GLY A 229 7.27 -2.69 10.27
N HIS A 230 7.86 -3.17 9.18
CA HIS A 230 7.23 -3.15 7.86
C HIS A 230 6.02 -4.09 7.79
N ALA A 231 6.05 -5.25 8.46
CA ALA A 231 4.90 -6.15 8.54
C ALA A 231 3.66 -5.50 9.17
N PHE A 232 3.84 -4.62 10.16
CA PHE A 232 2.72 -3.83 10.72
C PHE A 232 2.22 -2.79 9.71
N PHE A 233 3.17 -2.10 9.06
CA PHE A 233 2.86 -1.03 8.13
C PHE A 233 2.07 -1.52 6.91
N THR A 234 2.56 -2.55 6.22
CA THR A 234 1.93 -3.09 5.01
C THR A 234 0.56 -3.71 5.30
N LEU A 235 0.38 -4.35 6.46
CA LEU A 235 -0.91 -4.96 6.81
C LEU A 235 -1.90 -3.97 7.47
N SER A 236 -1.57 -2.67 7.54
CA SER A 236 -2.38 -1.64 8.23
C SER A 236 -2.70 -1.96 9.69
N LEU A 237 -1.75 -2.55 10.42
CA LEU A 237 -1.93 -3.00 11.80
C LEU A 237 -1.49 -1.93 12.80
N GLY A 238 -2.14 -1.92 13.98
CA GLY A 238 -1.83 -1.00 15.07
C GLY A 238 -2.45 0.40 14.93
N MET A 239 -2.96 0.76 13.74
CA MET A 239 -3.63 2.05 13.50
C MET A 239 -5.16 1.99 13.64
N GLY A 240 -5.73 0.82 13.98
CA GLY A 240 -7.16 0.63 14.17
C GLY A 240 -8.00 0.56 12.89
N ALA A 241 -7.34 0.47 11.72
CA ALA A 241 -8.00 0.26 10.43
C ALA A 241 -8.73 -1.08 10.39
N MET A 242 -8.05 -2.18 10.75
CA MET A 242 -8.66 -3.51 10.75
C MET A 242 -9.70 -3.71 11.86
N ILE A 243 -9.56 -3.02 13.00
CA ILE A 243 -10.63 -2.92 14.00
C ILE A 243 -11.87 -2.25 13.38
N THR A 244 -11.70 -1.12 12.71
CA THR A 244 -12.81 -0.37 12.11
C THR A 244 -13.48 -1.20 11.00
N TYR A 245 -12.71 -1.83 10.11
CA TYR A 245 -13.24 -2.66 9.03
C TYR A 245 -13.91 -3.92 9.57
N GLY A 246 -13.33 -4.55 10.60
CA GLY A 246 -13.90 -5.67 11.33
C GLY A 246 -15.26 -5.35 11.97
N SER A 247 -15.48 -4.09 12.38
CA SER A 247 -16.75 -3.64 12.94
C SER A 247 -17.95 -3.68 11.98
N TYR A 248 -17.71 -3.93 10.69
CA TYR A 248 -18.75 -4.09 9.65
C TYR A 248 -18.88 -5.54 9.16
N VAL A 249 -18.12 -6.48 9.74
CA VAL A 249 -18.10 -7.90 9.36
C VAL A 249 -19.22 -8.68 10.05
N ALA A 250 -20.00 -9.43 9.29
CA ALA A 250 -21.05 -10.27 9.84
C ALA A 250 -20.49 -11.44 10.67
N LYS A 251 -21.22 -11.85 11.73
CA LYS A 251 -20.80 -12.93 12.66
C LYS A 251 -20.51 -14.28 11.98
N ARG A 252 -21.20 -14.58 10.87
CA ARG A 252 -21.06 -15.84 10.10
C ARG A 252 -19.77 -15.95 9.29
N GLN A 253 -19.03 -14.85 9.11
CA GLN A 253 -17.84 -14.86 8.26
C GLN A 253 -16.63 -15.44 9.00
N SER A 254 -15.81 -16.22 8.31
CA SER A 254 -14.56 -16.75 8.89
C SER A 254 -13.49 -15.66 8.87
N ILE A 255 -13.03 -15.24 10.06
CA ILE A 255 -11.91 -14.29 10.19
C ILE A 255 -10.63 -14.94 9.67
N VAL A 256 -10.36 -16.20 10.06
CA VAL A 256 -9.13 -16.92 9.67
C VAL A 256 -8.96 -16.94 8.15
N LYS A 257 -10.00 -17.34 7.41
CA LYS A 257 -9.94 -17.38 5.94
C LYS A 257 -9.77 -15.99 5.33
N ALA A 258 -10.46 -14.98 5.86
CA ALA A 258 -10.37 -13.63 5.36
C ALA A 258 -8.98 -13.02 5.59
N SER A 259 -8.45 -13.11 6.82
CA SER A 259 -7.12 -12.63 7.17
C SER A 259 -6.02 -13.33 6.37
N GLY A 260 -6.12 -14.65 6.20
CA GLY A 260 -5.17 -15.40 5.36
C GLY A 260 -5.17 -14.93 3.91
N MET A 261 -6.34 -14.63 3.33
CA MET A 261 -6.43 -14.10 1.97
C MET A 261 -5.86 -12.69 1.84
N ILE A 262 -6.15 -11.80 2.81
CA ILE A 262 -5.63 -10.42 2.82
C ILE A 262 -4.11 -10.45 2.86
N VAL A 263 -3.53 -11.22 3.79
CA VAL A 263 -2.08 -11.36 3.95
C VAL A 263 -1.42 -11.95 2.70
N LEU A 264 -2.04 -12.97 2.10
CA LEU A 264 -1.52 -13.58 0.87
C LEU A 264 -1.48 -12.57 -0.29
N LEU A 265 -2.57 -11.82 -0.52
CA LEU A 265 -2.65 -10.85 -1.61
C LEU A 265 -1.67 -9.69 -1.41
N ASP A 266 -1.58 -9.16 -0.20
CA ASP A 266 -0.60 -8.13 0.19
C ASP A 266 0.85 -8.60 -0.08
N THR A 267 1.18 -9.82 0.37
CA THR A 267 2.52 -10.41 0.19
C THR A 267 2.84 -10.65 -1.29
N LEU A 268 1.90 -11.19 -2.07
CA LEU A 268 2.11 -11.42 -3.50
C LEU A 268 2.39 -10.12 -4.25
N ILE A 269 1.66 -9.06 -3.94
CA ILE A 269 1.85 -7.75 -4.58
C ILE A 269 3.20 -7.15 -4.20
N ALA A 270 3.61 -7.26 -2.92
CA ALA A 270 4.92 -6.81 -2.47
C ALA A 270 6.06 -7.56 -3.19
N LEU A 271 5.96 -8.88 -3.33
CA LEU A 271 6.93 -9.69 -4.06
C LEU A 271 6.95 -9.38 -5.56
N PHE A 272 5.78 -9.23 -6.20
CA PHE A 272 5.69 -8.86 -7.61
C PHE A 272 6.32 -7.50 -7.87
N ALA A 273 6.00 -6.50 -7.06
CA ALA A 273 6.62 -5.18 -7.14
C ALA A 273 8.14 -5.27 -6.99
N THR A 274 8.64 -6.07 -6.05
CA THR A 274 10.08 -6.24 -5.84
C THR A 274 10.77 -6.89 -7.02
N VAL A 275 10.17 -7.92 -7.63
CA VAL A 275 10.69 -8.53 -8.86
C VAL A 275 10.69 -7.52 -9.99
N ILE A 276 9.58 -6.79 -10.21
CA ILE A 276 9.50 -5.75 -11.25
C ILE A 276 10.62 -4.73 -11.08
N MET A 277 10.75 -4.20 -9.86
CA MET A 277 11.77 -3.20 -9.54
C MET A 277 13.16 -3.72 -9.81
N PHE A 278 13.55 -4.86 -9.23
CA PHE A 278 14.92 -5.35 -9.36
C PHE A 278 15.25 -5.84 -10.77
N SER A 279 14.30 -6.38 -11.53
CA SER A 279 14.52 -6.73 -12.94
C SER A 279 14.89 -5.49 -13.76
N VAL A 280 14.21 -4.37 -13.53
CA VAL A 280 14.53 -3.10 -14.19
C VAL A 280 15.89 -2.59 -13.74
N ILE A 281 16.19 -2.66 -12.44
CA ILE A 281 17.44 -2.19 -11.84
C ILE A 281 18.65 -2.94 -12.39
N PHE A 282 18.63 -4.26 -12.36
CA PHE A 282 19.75 -5.08 -12.83
C PHE A 282 19.92 -5.08 -14.34
N SER A 283 18.91 -4.64 -15.09
CA SER A 283 19.01 -4.51 -16.55
C SER A 283 19.75 -3.23 -16.99
N VAL A 284 19.99 -2.28 -16.07
CA VAL A 284 20.63 -1.00 -16.40
C VAL A 284 21.93 -0.82 -15.62
N PRO A 285 23.10 -0.81 -16.29
CA PRO A 285 24.38 -0.63 -15.63
C PRO A 285 24.46 0.66 -14.81
N GLY A 286 24.96 0.57 -13.58
CA GLY A 286 25.17 1.73 -12.69
C GLY A 286 23.91 2.25 -11.99
N MET A 287 22.75 1.64 -12.23
CA MET A 287 21.50 2.09 -11.59
C MET A 287 21.43 1.79 -10.10
N GLU A 288 22.20 0.79 -9.64
CA GLU A 288 22.41 0.42 -8.25
C GLU A 288 22.83 1.63 -7.37
N GLU A 289 23.68 2.50 -7.91
CA GLU A 289 24.19 3.69 -7.21
C GLU A 289 23.14 4.81 -7.12
N GLN A 290 22.24 4.91 -8.09
CA GLN A 290 21.16 5.92 -8.09
C GLN A 290 20.06 5.60 -7.08
N ILE A 291 19.89 4.32 -6.74
CA ILE A 291 18.86 3.83 -5.83
C ILE A 291 19.22 4.06 -4.36
N GLY A 292 20.51 4.02 -4.03
CA GLY A 292 21.01 4.16 -2.66
C GLY A 292 20.71 5.51 -1.99
N GLY A 293 20.19 6.50 -2.73
CA GLY A 293 19.94 7.86 -2.23
C GLY A 293 18.57 8.09 -1.58
N SER A 294 17.46 7.56 -2.14
CA SER A 294 16.13 7.67 -1.53
C SER A 294 15.05 6.87 -2.27
N THR A 295 14.02 6.42 -1.54
CA THR A 295 12.83 5.75 -2.09
C THR A 295 12.05 6.61 -3.09
N VAL A 296 12.07 7.94 -2.91
CA VAL A 296 11.40 8.90 -3.79
C VAL A 296 12.14 9.05 -5.11
N GLY A 297 13.47 9.10 -5.08
CA GLY A 297 14.28 9.17 -6.29
C GLY A 297 14.08 7.97 -7.19
N MET A 298 13.99 6.76 -6.61
CA MET A 298 13.72 5.54 -7.39
C MET A 298 12.44 5.66 -8.23
N LEU A 299 11.33 6.13 -7.65
CA LEU A 299 10.02 6.17 -8.30
C LEU A 299 9.80 7.31 -9.28
N PHE A 300 10.36 8.48 -8.97
CA PHE A 300 10.04 9.72 -9.66
C PHE A 300 11.23 10.27 -10.46
N ILE A 301 12.43 9.71 -10.27
CA ILE A 301 13.63 10.08 -11.00
C ILE A 301 14.08 8.94 -11.90
N SER A 302 14.33 7.73 -11.37
CA SER A 302 14.90 6.64 -12.19
C SER A 302 13.84 5.90 -13.01
N LEU A 303 12.77 5.41 -12.38
CA LEU A 303 11.70 4.64 -13.03
C LEU A 303 11.07 5.29 -14.28
N PRO A 304 10.72 6.58 -14.28
CA PRO A 304 10.01 7.15 -15.43
C PRO A 304 10.82 7.04 -16.71
N GLU A 305 12.12 7.33 -16.69
CA GLU A 305 12.99 7.18 -17.87
C GLU A 305 13.06 5.73 -18.35
N LEU A 306 13.23 4.80 -17.41
CA LEU A 306 13.44 3.37 -17.69
C LEU A 306 12.24 2.75 -18.39
N PHE A 307 11.03 3.20 -18.05
CA PHE A 307 9.85 2.75 -18.78
C PHE A 307 9.93 3.09 -20.27
N TYR A 308 10.51 4.23 -20.66
CA TYR A 308 10.56 4.62 -22.07
C TYR A 308 11.80 4.14 -22.80
N THR A 309 12.87 3.80 -22.08
CA THR A 309 14.16 3.41 -22.67
C THR A 309 14.41 1.91 -22.63
N THR A 310 13.92 1.21 -21.60
CA THR A 310 14.37 -0.16 -21.27
C THR A 310 13.21 -1.14 -21.13
N VAL A 311 12.11 -0.75 -20.47
CA VAL A 311 11.00 -1.66 -20.18
C VAL A 311 10.22 -2.02 -21.46
N PRO A 312 10.06 -3.31 -21.78
CA PRO A 312 9.22 -3.74 -22.90
C PRO A 312 7.79 -3.20 -22.77
N PHE A 313 7.24 -2.63 -23.85
CA PHE A 313 5.93 -1.97 -23.86
C PHE A 313 5.78 -0.79 -22.89
N GLY A 314 6.88 -0.21 -22.41
CA GLY A 314 6.81 0.76 -21.33
C GLY A 314 6.12 2.08 -21.67
N ARG A 315 5.91 2.42 -22.96
CA ARG A 315 5.00 3.51 -23.36
C ARG A 315 3.56 3.31 -22.86
N VAL A 316 3.09 2.07 -22.76
CA VAL A 316 1.75 1.76 -22.20
C VAL A 316 1.85 1.50 -20.71
N LEU A 317 2.93 0.84 -20.27
CA LEU A 317 3.07 0.45 -18.86
C LEU A 317 3.42 1.61 -17.92
N ALA A 318 4.07 2.69 -18.38
CA ALA A 318 4.37 3.85 -17.54
C ALA A 318 3.12 4.55 -17.00
N PRO A 319 2.14 4.98 -17.84
CA PRO A 319 0.91 5.56 -17.31
C PRO A 319 0.10 4.52 -16.52
N ALA A 320 0.15 3.24 -16.89
CA ALA A 320 -0.49 2.17 -16.12
C ALA A 320 0.11 2.02 -14.70
N PHE A 321 1.41 2.20 -14.55
CA PHE A 321 2.10 2.16 -13.26
C PHE A 321 1.72 3.34 -12.34
N TYR A 322 1.59 4.56 -12.87
CA TYR A 322 1.27 5.73 -12.03
C TYR A 322 -0.23 5.89 -11.72
N ILE A 323 -1.11 5.24 -12.48
CA ILE A 323 -2.54 5.17 -12.16
C ILE A 323 -2.88 4.03 -11.19
N LEU A 324 -1.93 3.10 -10.99
CA LEU A 324 -1.99 1.99 -10.04
C LEU A 324 -2.09 2.51 -8.59
#